data_AF-A0A9E2DPY8-F1
#
_entry.id   AF-A0A9E2DPY8-F1
#
_cell.length_a   1.000
_cell.length_b   1.000
_cell.length_c   1.000
_cell.angle_alpha   90.00
_cell.angle_beta   90.00
_cell.angle_gamma   90.00
#
_symmetry.space_group_name_H-M   'P 1'
#
loop_
_entity.id
_entity.type
_entity.pdbx_description
1 polymer ?
#
loop_
_entity_poly.entity_id
_entity_poly.type
_entity_poly.pdbx_seq_one_letter_code
_entity_poly.pdbx_strand_id
1 'polypeptide(L)' 'MAKATFAAGCVWGPEETFNAVEGVTDTAVGYIGGHTEHPTYEQVCSGQTG' A
#
# COMPACT_ATOMS: atom_id res chain seq x y z
N MET A 1 -1.86 16.21 -11.18
CA MET A 1 -2.42 15.11 -10.36
C MET A 1 -1.63 15.06 -9.07
N ALA A 2 -2.32 15.03 -7.92
CA ALA A 2 -1.66 14.88 -6.61
C ALA A 2 -1.63 13.39 -6.22
N LYS A 3 -0.64 12.97 -5.45
CA LYS A 3 -0.51 11.61 -4.92
C LYS A 3 -0.49 11.65 -3.39
N ALA A 4 -1.20 10.72 -2.77
CA ALA A 4 -1.16 10.48 -1.33
C ALA A 4 -0.83 9.01 -1.07
N THR A 5 -0.17 8.73 0.05
CA THR A 5 0.20 7.38 0.49
C THR A 5 -0.34 7.16 1.90
N PHE A 6 -1.02 6.03 2.13
CA PHE A 6 -1.62 5.69 3.41
C PHE A 6 -1.13 4.31 3.87
N ALA A 7 -0.74 4.18 5.14
CA ALA A 7 -0.44 2.91 5.80
C ALA A 7 -1.58 2.55 6.76
N ALA A 8 -2.55 1.77 6.28
CA ALA A 8 -3.85 1.59 6.94
C ALA A 8 -4.20 0.11 7.19
N GLY A 9 -3.22 -0.71 7.57
CA GLY A 9 -3.42 -2.14 7.85
C GLY A 9 -3.41 -3.00 6.59
N CYS A 10 -4.32 -3.99 6.50
CA CYS A 10 -4.44 -4.85 5.32
C CYS A 10 -4.75 -4.01 4.08
N VAL A 11 -3.94 -4.13 3.04
CA VAL A 11 -3.95 -3.20 1.90
C VAL A 11 -5.19 -3.28 1.02
N TRP A 12 -5.89 -4.42 0.99
CA TRP A 12 -7.05 -4.62 0.11
C TRP A 12 -8.26 -3.77 0.49
N GLY A 13 -8.57 -3.65 1.78
CA GLY A 13 -9.73 -2.87 2.26
C GLY A 13 -9.61 -1.37 1.93
N PRO A 14 -8.49 -0.72 2.30
CA PRO A 14 -8.23 0.68 1.95
C PRO A 14 -8.18 0.91 0.42
N GLU A 15 -7.57 0.03 -0.36
CA GLU A 15 -7.53 0.16 -1.82
C GLU A 15 -8.94 0.23 -2.42
N GLU A 16 -9.80 -0.74 -2.11
CA GLU A 16 -11.19 -0.76 -2.58
C GLU A 16 -11.96 0.48 -2.10
N THR A 17 -11.77 0.88 -0.84
CA THR A 17 -12.42 2.05 -0.26
C THR A 17 -12.02 3.33 -1.00
N PHE A 18 -10.74 3.54 -1.26
CA PHE A 18 -10.28 4.74 -1.97
C PHE A 18 -10.67 4.74 -3.44
N ASN A 19 -10.71 3.59 -4.10
CA ASN A 19 -11.12 3.48 -5.49
C ASN A 19 -12.58 3.88 -5.71
N ALA A 20 -13.43 3.79 -4.67
CA ALA A 20 -14.82 4.23 -4.69
C ALA A 20 -15.02 5.73 -4.39
N VAL A 21 -13.97 6.48 -4.02
CA VAL A 21 -14.08 7.90 -3.66
C VAL A 21 -14.13 8.78 -4.91
N GLU A 22 -15.15 9.66 -5.00
CA GLU A 22 -15.26 10.61 -6.10
C GLU A 22 -14.02 11.51 -6.19
N GLY A 23 -13.44 11.60 -7.39
CA GLY A 23 -12.22 12.37 -7.65
C GLY A 23 -10.92 11.58 -7.50
N VAL A 24 -10.96 10.36 -6.96
CA VAL A 24 -9.84 9.41 -7.06
C VAL A 24 -9.84 8.83 -8.48
N THR A 25 -8.69 8.90 -9.14
CA THR A 25 -8.55 8.42 -10.52
C THR A 25 -7.88 7.07 -10.64
N ASP A 26 -7.08 6.69 -9.63
CA ASP A 26 -6.35 5.41 -9.60
C ASP A 26 -5.90 5.10 -8.16
N THR A 27 -5.78 3.81 -7.85
CA THR A 27 -5.26 3.30 -6.58
C THR A 27 -4.32 2.13 -6.82
N ALA A 28 -3.27 2.02 -6.00
CA ALA A 28 -2.36 0.89 -6.04
C ALA A 28 -1.86 0.56 -4.63
N VAL A 29 -1.56 -0.71 -4.41
CA VAL A 29 -0.98 -1.23 -3.16
C VAL A 29 0.51 -1.52 -3.30
N GLY A 30 1.21 -1.47 -2.17
CA GLY A 30 2.64 -1.75 -2.10
C GLY A 30 3.17 -1.63 -0.67
N TYR A 31 4.50 -1.59 -0.55
CA TYR A 31 5.19 -1.56 0.74
C TYR A 31 6.10 -0.33 0.81
N ILE A 32 6.11 0.34 1.97
CA ILE A 32 6.94 1.51 2.23
C ILE A 32 7.29 1.54 3.73
N GLY A 33 8.38 2.23 4.07
CA GLY A 33 8.80 2.46 5.46
C GLY A 33 9.74 1.41 6.03
N GLY A 34 10.07 0.36 5.27
CA GLY A 34 11.06 -0.66 5.64
C GLY A 34 12.45 -0.39 5.06
N HIS A 35 13.37 -1.34 5.29
CA HIS A 35 14.78 -1.26 4.89
C HIS A 35 15.18 -2.25 3.77
N THR A 36 14.31 -3.20 3.43
CA THR A 36 14.55 -4.13 2.29
C THR A 36 14.14 -3.48 0.97
N GLU A 37 15.03 -3.53 -0.03
CA GLU A 37 14.73 -3.05 -1.38
C GLU A 37 13.89 -4.08 -2.16
N HIS A 38 12.89 -3.59 -2.91
CA HIS A 38 11.98 -4.40 -3.74
C HIS A 38 11.37 -5.62 -3.03
N PRO A 39 10.76 -5.45 -1.84
CA PRO A 39 10.27 -6.59 -1.06
C PRO A 39 9.06 -7.27 -1.73
N THR A 40 9.00 -8.59 -1.66
CA THR A 40 7.81 -9.37 -2.04
C THR A 40 6.81 -9.46 -0.88
N TYR A 41 5.58 -9.85 -1.18
CA TYR A 41 4.54 -10.08 -0.17
C TYR A 41 5.00 -11.05 0.92
N GLU A 42 5.61 -12.17 0.53
CA GLU A 42 6.11 -13.20 1.46
C GLU A 42 7.22 -12.66 2.36
N GLN A 43 8.13 -11.83 1.82
CA GLN A 43 9.17 -11.20 2.62
C GLN A 43 8.58 -10.24 3.66
N VAL A 44 7.58 -9.43 3.28
CA VAL A 44 6.90 -8.54 4.22
C VAL A 44 6.16 -9.32 5.29
N CYS A 45 5.46 -10.41 4.92
CA CYS A 45 4.78 -11.29 5.88
C CYS A 45 5.73 -11.98 6.86
N SER A 46 7.03 -12.12 6.53
CA SER A 46 8.03 -12.63 7.47
C SER A 46 8.35 -11.68 8.63
N GLY A 47 8.00 -10.40 8.49
CA GLY A 47 8.31 -9.35 9.47
C GLY A 47 9.76 -8.87 9.47
N GLN A 48 10.60 -9.33 8.52
CA GLN A 48 12.03 -9.00 8.48
C GLN A 48 12.39 -7.80 7.59
N THR A 49 11.42 -7.22 6.88
CA THR A 49 11.68 -6.14 5.90
C THR A 49 11.43 -4.74 6.42
N GLY A 50 10.69 -4.64 7.53
CA GLY A 50 10.21 -3.39 8.15
C GLY A 50 11.27 -2.67 8.94
#